data_AF-A0A0S9E1A6-F1
#
_entry.id   AF-A0A0S9E1A6-F1
#
_cell.length_a   1.000
_cell.length_b   1.000
_cell.length_c   1.000
_cell.angle_alpha   90.00
_cell.angle_beta   90.00
_cell.angle_gamma   90.00
#
_symmetry.space_group_name_H-M   'P 1'
#
loop_
_entity.id
_entity.type
_entity.pdbx_description
1 polymer ?
#
loop_
_entity_poly.entity_id
_entity_poly.type
_entity_poly.pdbx_seq_one_letter_code
_entity_poly.pdbx_strand_id
1 'polypeptide(L)'
;MTAVEVATVSYTVSADYFAEVGADFNSEAVDDAVLAELNRLVPKGVVVHRNGKAFAEPEVAAAARDIDWDELLKRIDVDQIMATHGR
;
A
#
# COMPACT_ATOMS: atom_id res chain seq x y z
N MET A 1 -17.95 -11.32 10.48
CA MET A 1 -18.32 -10.24 9.53
C MET A 1 -17.61 -10.54 8.21
N THR A 2 -18.34 -10.61 7.11
CA THR A 2 -17.79 -10.86 5.76
C THR A 2 -17.32 -9.53 5.18
N ALA A 3 -16.00 -9.34 5.08
CA ALA A 3 -15.44 -8.15 4.43
C ALA A 3 -15.70 -8.22 2.91
N VAL A 4 -15.94 -7.07 2.29
CA VAL A 4 -16.27 -6.95 0.87
C VAL A 4 -15.05 -6.42 0.12
N GLU A 5 -14.68 -7.08 -0.97
CA GLU A 5 -13.63 -6.57 -1.87
C GLU A 5 -14.11 -5.27 -2.52
N VAL A 6 -13.32 -4.21 -2.39
CA VAL A 6 -13.67 -2.86 -2.88
C VAL A 6 -12.75 -2.37 -3.98
N ALA A 7 -11.48 -2.77 -3.98
CA ALA A 7 -10.51 -2.35 -4.99
C ALA A 7 -9.32 -3.33 -5.06
N THR A 8 -8.54 -3.21 -6.15
CA THR A 8 -7.19 -3.76 -6.25
C THR A 8 -6.22 -2.59 -6.38
N VAL A 9 -5.21 -2.55 -5.52
CA VAL A 9 -4.25 -1.46 -5.38
C VAL A 9 -2.85 -1.98 -5.68
N SER A 10 -2.19 -1.37 -6.65
CA SER A 10 -0.81 -1.68 -7.01
C SER A 10 0.18 -0.90 -6.14
N TYR A 11 0.33 -1.34 -4.89
CA TYR A 11 1.18 -0.66 -3.90
C TYR A 11 2.66 -1.09 -3.94
N THR A 12 2.98 -2.17 -4.65
CA THR A 12 4.36 -2.72 -4.72
C THR A 12 5.28 -1.79 -5.48
N VAL A 13 6.50 -1.59 -4.97
CA VAL A 13 7.51 -0.77 -5.64
C VAL A 13 8.06 -1.53 -6.85
N SER A 14 8.20 -0.86 -7.99
CA SER A 14 8.64 -1.53 -9.22
C SER A 14 10.12 -1.94 -9.14
N ALA A 15 10.45 -3.06 -9.77
CA ALA A 15 11.84 -3.53 -9.87
C ALA A 15 12.75 -2.50 -10.57
N ASP A 16 12.21 -1.74 -11.53
CA ASP A 16 12.93 -0.67 -12.20
C ASP A 16 13.33 0.45 -11.22
N TYR A 17 12.45 0.78 -10.27
CA TYR A 17 12.76 1.77 -9.23
C TYR A 17 13.86 1.28 -8.29
N PHE A 18 13.79 0.02 -7.85
CA PHE A 18 14.87 -0.59 -7.06
C PHE A 18 16.22 -0.59 -7.81
N ALA A 19 16.19 -0.84 -9.13
CA ALA A 19 17.39 -0.84 -9.97
C ALA A 19 17.97 0.58 -10.15
N GLU A 20 17.11 1.61 -10.25
CA GLU A 20 17.53 3.02 -10.36
C GLU A 20 18.22 3.51 -9.07
N VAL A 21 17.70 3.15 -7.91
CA VAL A 21 18.30 3.52 -6.61
C VAL A 21 19.62 2.75 -6.35
N GLY A 22 19.81 1.60 -7.01
CA GLY A 22 21.11 0.97 -7.15
C GLY A 22 21.69 0.29 -5.90
N ALA A 23 20.86 -0.04 -4.90
CA ALA A 23 21.31 -0.70 -3.66
C ALA A 23 20.66 -2.08 -3.42
N ASP A 24 21.31 -2.88 -2.57
CA ASP A 24 20.85 -4.21 -2.13
C ASP A 24 19.74 -4.04 -1.08
N PHE A 25 18.54 -3.69 -1.56
CA PHE A 25 17.35 -3.50 -0.73
C PHE A 25 16.58 -4.80 -0.56
N ASN A 26 16.04 -5.02 0.64
CA ASN A 26 15.03 -6.05 0.83
C ASN A 26 13.68 -5.56 0.29
N SER A 27 13.37 -5.89 -0.95
CA SER A 27 12.12 -5.48 -1.62
C SER A 27 10.87 -5.92 -0.86
N GLU A 28 10.87 -7.10 -0.24
CA GLU A 28 9.73 -7.57 0.57
C GLU A 28 9.53 -6.70 1.82
N ALA A 29 10.63 -6.29 2.47
CA ALA A 29 10.55 -5.40 3.64
C ALA A 29 10.07 -3.99 3.26
N VAL A 30 10.46 -3.49 2.08
CA VAL A 30 9.98 -2.20 1.56
C VAL A 30 8.49 -2.28 1.23
N ASP A 31 8.06 -3.31 0.50
CA ASP A 31 6.65 -3.51 0.16
C ASP A 31 5.78 -3.64 1.42
N ASP A 32 6.26 -4.34 2.46
CA ASP A 32 5.57 -4.42 3.74
C ASP A 32 5.43 -3.08 4.44
N ALA A 33 6.49 -2.27 4.42
CA ALA A 33 6.46 -0.95 5.03
C ALA A 33 5.50 -0.01 4.27
N VAL A 34 5.50 -0.06 2.93
CA VAL A 34 4.54 0.66 2.10
C VAL A 34 3.10 0.20 2.40
N LEU A 35 2.87 -1.11 2.50
CA LEU A 35 1.55 -1.66 2.84
C LEU A 35 1.09 -1.24 4.24
N ALA A 36 2.00 -1.22 5.22
CA ALA A 36 1.70 -0.78 6.57
C ALA A 36 1.32 0.71 6.60
N GLU A 37 2.03 1.55 5.85
CA GLU A 37 1.72 2.98 5.76
C GLU A 37 0.40 3.22 5.02
N LEU A 38 0.15 2.52 3.91
CA LEU A 38 -1.12 2.56 3.20
C LEU A 38 -2.29 2.20 4.14
N ASN A 39 -2.16 1.13 4.92
CA ASN A 39 -3.17 0.72 5.89
C ASN A 39 -3.36 1.71 7.06
N ARG A 40 -2.42 2.63 7.30
CA ARG A 40 -2.61 3.74 8.27
C ARG A 40 -3.37 4.90 7.68
N LEU A 41 -3.26 5.12 6.37
CA LEU A 41 -3.91 6.22 5.66
C LEU A 41 -5.36 5.93 5.27
N VAL A 42 -5.70 4.65 5.06
CA VAL A 42 -7.08 4.24 4.76
C VAL A 42 -8.02 4.49 5.94
N PRO A 43 -9.31 4.78 5.67
CA PRO A 43 -10.30 4.94 6.73
C PRO A 43 -10.51 3.64 7.51
N LYS A 44 -10.94 3.78 8.78
CA LYS A 44 -11.27 2.64 9.63
C LYS A 44 -12.29 1.73 8.96
N GLY A 45 -12.09 0.42 9.08
CA GLY A 45 -12.92 -0.59 8.43
C GLY A 45 -12.50 -0.92 7.00
N VAL A 46 -11.42 -0.32 6.49
CA VAL A 46 -10.77 -0.70 5.22
C VAL A 46 -9.39 -1.28 5.51
N VAL A 47 -9.05 -2.38 4.85
CA VAL A 47 -7.75 -3.06 4.98
C VAL A 47 -7.28 -3.51 3.60
N VAL A 48 -6.04 -3.17 3.27
CA VAL A 48 -5.33 -3.66 2.09
C VAL A 48 -4.45 -4.82 2.48
N HIS A 49 -4.54 -5.93 1.73
CA HIS A 49 -3.75 -7.12 1.95
C HIS A 49 -2.50 -7.15 1.06
N ARG A 50 -1.54 -8.02 1.41
CA ARG A 50 -0.29 -8.23 0.65
C ARG A 50 -0.47 -8.64 -0.82
N ASN A 51 -1.66 -9.09 -1.20
CA ASN A 51 -2.00 -9.41 -2.59
C ASN A 51 -2.54 -8.20 -3.38
N GLY A 52 -2.48 -7.00 -2.80
CA GLY A 52 -3.01 -5.77 -3.38
C GLY A 52 -4.52 -5.62 -3.27
N LYS A 53 -5.25 -6.60 -2.71
CA LYS A 53 -6.70 -6.51 -2.59
C LYS A 53 -7.09 -5.68 -1.37
N ALA A 54 -7.90 -4.66 -1.59
CA ALA A 54 -8.53 -3.87 -0.55
C ALA A 54 -9.90 -4.44 -0.21
N PHE A 55 -10.12 -4.68 1.08
CA PHE A 55 -11.39 -5.14 1.63
C PHE A 55 -11.92 -4.09 2.61
N ALA A 56 -13.23 -3.95 2.64
CA ALA A 56 -13.92 -3.03 3.52
C ALA A 56 -15.06 -3.73 4.27
N GLU A 57 -15.38 -3.26 5.47
CA GLU A 57 -16.62 -3.63 6.13
C GLU A 57 -17.83 -3.22 5.28
N PRO A 58 -18.93 -4.01 5.26
CA PRO A 58 -20.09 -3.73 4.41
C PRO A 58 -20.66 -2.30 4.57
N GLU A 59 -20.59 -1.77 5.79
CA GLU A 59 -21.10 -0.44 6.15
C GLU A 59 -20.30 0.70 5.52
N VAL A 60 -19.00 0.51 5.27
CA VAL A 60 -18.10 1.51 4.66
C VAL A 60 -17.68 1.14 3.24
N ALA A 61 -18.11 -0.01 2.73
CA ALA A 61 -17.72 -0.52 1.41
C ALA A 61 -18.10 0.40 0.25
N ALA A 62 -19.17 1.17 0.35
CA ALA A 62 -19.52 2.17 -0.66
C ALA A 62 -18.49 3.31 -0.68
N ALA A 63 -18.21 3.92 0.48
CA ALA A 63 -17.23 4.99 0.59
C ALA A 63 -15.81 4.53 0.25
N ALA A 64 -15.47 3.28 0.57
CA ALA A 64 -14.14 2.73 0.28
C ALA A 64 -13.87 2.54 -1.22
N ARG A 65 -14.92 2.40 -2.05
CA ARG A 65 -14.78 2.34 -3.51
C ARG A 65 -14.48 3.70 -4.14
N ASP A 66 -14.86 4.78 -3.46
CA ASP A 66 -14.63 6.15 -3.91
C ASP A 66 -13.27 6.71 -3.42
N ILE A 67 -12.45 5.88 -2.76
CA ILE A 67 -11.10 6.25 -2.33
C ILE A 67 -10.22 6.46 -3.57
N ASP A 68 -9.56 7.61 -3.62
CA ASP A 68 -8.47 7.86 -4.57
C ASP A 68 -7.19 7.18 -4.07
N TRP A 69 -7.02 5.91 -4.47
CA TRP A 69 -5.89 5.08 -4.08
C TRP A 69 -4.55 5.62 -4.62
N ASP A 70 -4.57 6.21 -5.82
CA ASP A 70 -3.36 6.78 -6.43
C ASP A 70 -2.88 8.00 -5.65
N GLU A 71 -3.81 8.85 -5.22
CA GLU A 71 -3.48 9.99 -4.35
C GLU A 71 -3.00 9.54 -2.97
N LEU A 72 -3.57 8.48 -2.39
CA LEU A 72 -3.05 7.91 -1.15
C LEU A 72 -1.63 7.37 -1.30
N LEU A 73 -1.34 6.65 -2.39
CA LEU A 73 -0.01 6.11 -2.66
C LEU A 73 1.02 7.23 -2.86
N LYS A 74 0.68 8.33 -3.54
CA LYS A 74 1.58 9.49 -3.70
C LYS A 74 1.96 10.16 -2.39
N ARG A 75 1.14 10.00 -1.33
CA ARG A 75 1.43 10.56 0.00
C ARG A 75 2.40 9.69 0.80
N ILE A 76 2.63 8.45 0.37
CA ILE A 76 3.60 7.56 1.00
C ILE A 76 4.99 7.97 0.50
N ASP A 77 5.86 8.36 1.43
CA ASP A 77 7.25 8.68 1.14
C ASP A 77 8.04 7.37 0.96
N VAL A 78 7.97 6.81 -0.25
CA VAL A 78 8.67 5.57 -0.64
C VAL A 78 10.18 5.74 -0.48
N ASP A 79 10.72 6.93 -0.74
CA ASP A 79 12.16 7.21 -0.61
C ASP A 79 12.61 7.11 0.84
N GLN A 80 11.84 7.66 1.78
CA GLN A 80 12.11 7.52 3.21
C GLN A 80 12.04 6.07 3.67
N ILE A 81 11.05 5.31 3.19
CA ILE A 81 10.92 3.87 3.49
C ILE A 81 12.16 3.13 2.96
N MET A 82 12.53 3.35 1.69
CA MET A 82 13.70 2.72 1.10
C MET A 82 14.98 3.10 1.83
N ALA A 83 15.18 4.36 2.20
CA ALA A 83 16.34 4.80 2.97
C ALA A 83 16.43 4.13 4.36
N THR A 84 15.29 3.82 4.98
CA THR A 84 15.23 3.09 6.27
C THR A 84 15.60 1.61 6.11
N HIS A 85 15.33 1.05 4.93
CA HIS A 85 15.54 -0.37 4.62
C HIS A 85 16.78 -0.63 3.73
N GLY A 86 17.49 0.42 3.33
CA GLY A 86 18.79 0.35 2.66
C GLY A 86 19.92 0.16 3.65
N ARG A 87 20.88 -0.70 3.31
CA ARG A 87 22.12 -0.87 4.06
C ARG A 87 23.19 0.12 3.67
#